data_AF-A0A5N8VIH7-F1
#
_entry.id   AF-A0A5N8VIH7-F1
#
_cell.length_a   1.000
_cell.length_b   1.000
_cell.length_c   1.000
_cell.angle_alpha   90.00
_cell.angle_beta   90.00
_cell.angle_gamma   90.00
#
_symmetry.space_group_name_H-M   'P 1'
#
loop_
_entity.id
_entity.type
_entity.pdbx_description
1 polymer ?
#
loop_
_entity_poly.entity_id
_entity_poly.type
_entity_poly.pdbx_seq_one_letter_code
_entity_poly.pdbx_strand_id
1 'polypeptide(L)'
;GARAVCVAPIAIGRWAMIAAGAVVTKDVPDFALVVGVPARQVGWVGRAGVKLVEHADEAGVWECPQTGSLYDDKDGVLVERAV
;
A
#
# COMPACT_ATOMS: atom_id res chain seq x y z
N GLY A 1 8.67 5.74 -6.10
CA GLY A 1 9.49 4.99 -7.08
C GLY A 1 10.24 5.96 -7.99
N ALA A 2 11.13 5.44 -8.85
CA ALA A 2 11.90 6.28 -9.77
C ALA A 2 10.98 7.10 -10.70
N ARG A 3 11.28 8.41 -10.85
CA ARG A 3 10.49 9.35 -11.67
C ARG A 3 8.99 9.43 -11.33
N ALA A 4 8.60 9.10 -10.09
CA ALA A 4 7.24 9.40 -9.64
C ALA A 4 7.08 10.92 -9.40
N VAL A 5 5.89 11.44 -9.67
CA VAL A 5 5.54 12.85 -9.45
C VAL A 5 4.41 12.92 -8.42
N CYS A 6 4.59 13.74 -7.39
CA CYS A 6 3.59 13.98 -6.34
C CYS A 6 3.09 15.43 -6.48
N VAL A 7 1.82 15.60 -6.86
CA VAL A 7 1.21 16.93 -7.03
C VAL A 7 0.77 17.45 -5.67
N ALA A 8 1.41 18.52 -5.19
CA ALA A 8 1.13 19.09 -3.88
C ALA A 8 -0.15 19.97 -3.87
N PRO A 9 -0.83 20.09 -2.71
CA PRO A 9 -0.54 19.43 -1.43
C PRO A 9 -1.18 18.04 -1.35
N ILE A 10 -0.39 17.01 -1.00
CA ILE A 10 -0.88 15.67 -0.68
C ILE A 10 -0.06 15.05 0.46
N ALA A 11 -0.67 14.13 1.19
CA ALA A 11 -0.02 13.29 2.18
C ALA A 11 0.32 11.91 1.58
N ILE A 12 1.53 11.44 1.85
CA ILE A 12 1.95 10.07 1.54
C ILE A 12 2.09 9.32 2.86
N GLY A 13 1.28 8.27 3.01
CA GLY A 13 1.24 7.43 4.19
C GLY A 13 2.54 6.66 4.43
N ARG A 14 2.70 6.21 5.68
CA ARG A 14 3.84 5.40 6.12
C ARG A 14 3.89 4.12 5.31
N TRP A 15 5.09 3.73 4.86
CA TRP A 15 5.32 2.51 4.10
C TRP A 15 4.55 2.41 2.76
N ALA A 16 3.88 3.48 2.31
CA ALA A 16 3.25 3.49 1.00
C ALA A 16 4.29 3.30 -0.12
N MET A 17 3.90 2.57 -1.16
CA MET A 17 4.74 2.32 -2.33
C MET A 17 4.13 2.97 -3.58
N ILE A 18 4.83 3.97 -4.10
CA ILE A 18 4.50 4.62 -5.37
C ILE A 18 5.35 3.97 -6.48
N ALA A 19 4.72 3.37 -7.48
CA ALA A 19 5.44 2.78 -8.62
C ALA A 19 6.24 3.83 -9.42
N ALA A 20 7.21 3.34 -10.19
CA ALA A 20 7.97 4.20 -11.09
C ALA A 20 7.05 4.87 -12.12
N GLY A 21 7.31 6.14 -12.42
CA GLY A 21 6.53 6.93 -13.39
C GLY A 21 5.09 7.26 -13.00
N ALA A 22 4.64 6.93 -11.78
CA ALA A 22 3.28 7.26 -11.34
C ALA A 22 3.12 8.77 -11.06
N VAL A 23 1.93 9.31 -11.34
CA VAL A 23 1.57 10.71 -11.05
C VAL A 23 0.48 10.73 -9.99
N VAL A 24 0.87 11.03 -8.76
CA VAL A 24 0.01 11.04 -7.58
C VAL A 24 -0.67 12.39 -7.44
N THR A 25 -2.00 12.36 -7.43
CA THR A 25 -2.88 13.56 -7.40
C THR A 25 -3.82 13.59 -6.20
N LYS A 26 -3.75 12.58 -5.32
CA LYS A 26 -4.56 12.43 -4.11
C LYS A 26 -3.70 11.82 -3.01
N ASP A 27 -4.15 11.97 -1.77
CA ASP A 27 -3.51 11.34 -0.62
C ASP A 27 -3.38 9.82 -0.81
N VAL A 28 -2.27 9.27 -0.33
CA VAL A 28 -1.95 7.85 -0.42
C VAL A 28 -1.97 7.27 1.00
N PRO A 29 -2.84 6.28 1.30
CA PRO A 29 -2.89 5.67 2.62
C PRO A 29 -1.59 4.97 3.02
N ASP A 30 -1.41 4.73 4.33
CA ASP A 30 -0.34 3.88 4.85
C ASP A 30 -0.34 2.53 4.12
N PHE A 31 0.84 2.01 3.77
CA PHE A 31 1.03 0.73 3.07
C PHE A 31 0.41 0.60 1.67
N ALA A 32 -0.24 1.64 1.14
CA ALA A 32 -0.89 1.53 -0.17
C ALA A 32 0.13 1.39 -1.30
N LEU A 33 -0.16 0.48 -2.25
CA LEU A 33 0.58 0.34 -3.51
C LEU A 33 -0.17 1.07 -4.62
N VAL A 34 0.41 2.15 -5.14
CA VAL A 34 -0.23 2.99 -6.17
C VAL A 34 0.59 3.04 -7.46
N VAL A 35 -0.11 3.04 -8.60
CA VAL A 35 0.50 3.00 -9.95
C VAL A 35 -0.27 3.87 -10.95
N GLY A 36 0.39 4.30 -12.04
CA GLY A 36 -0.27 4.93 -13.19
C GLY A 36 -0.37 6.46 -13.15
N VAL A 37 -1.03 7.01 -14.18
CA VAL A 37 -1.24 8.45 -14.40
C VAL A 37 -2.71 8.67 -14.81
N PRO A 38 -3.59 9.20 -13.94
CA PRO A 38 -3.34 9.49 -12.52
C PRO A 38 -3.16 8.20 -11.71
N ALA A 39 -2.41 8.28 -10.61
CA ALA A 39 -2.15 7.14 -9.75
C ALA A 39 -3.45 6.56 -9.15
N ARG A 40 -3.53 5.24 -9.09
CA ARG A 40 -4.61 4.46 -8.48
C ARG A 40 -4.02 3.36 -7.62
N GLN A 41 -4.68 3.08 -6.49
CA GLN A 41 -4.31 1.96 -5.63
C GLN A 41 -4.64 0.63 -6.32
N VAL A 42 -3.69 -0.31 -6.27
CA VAL A 42 -3.80 -1.66 -6.86
C VAL A 42 -3.51 -2.78 -5.84
N GLY A 43 -3.38 -2.39 -4.56
CA GLY A 43 -3.21 -3.30 -3.43
C GLY A 43 -2.45 -2.65 -2.28
N TRP A 44 -1.87 -3.51 -1.47
CA TRP A 44 -1.10 -3.16 -0.27
C TRP A 44 0.32 -3.72 -0.35
N VAL A 45 1.25 -3.09 0.37
CA VAL A 45 2.63 -3.57 0.56
C VAL A 45 2.93 -3.70 2.05
N GLY A 46 3.67 -4.73 2.43
CA GLY A 46 4.16 -4.86 3.80
C GLY A 46 5.42 -4.03 4.04
N ARG A 47 5.90 -4.00 5.30
CA ARG A 47 7.19 -3.35 5.65
C ARG A 47 8.40 -3.91 4.89
N ALA A 48 8.31 -5.14 4.40
CA ALA A 48 9.31 -5.76 3.54
C ALA A 48 9.37 -5.16 2.11
N GLY A 49 8.45 -4.27 1.74
CA GLY A 49 8.36 -3.71 0.40
C GLY A 49 7.83 -4.69 -0.65
N VAL A 50 7.18 -5.77 -0.21
CA VAL A 50 6.54 -6.77 -1.09
C VAL A 50 5.03 -6.59 -1.04
N LYS A 51 4.38 -6.78 -2.19
CA LYS A 51 2.92 -6.76 -2.30
C LYS A 51 2.32 -7.82 -1.37
N LEU A 52 1.37 -7.42 -0.54
CA LEU A 52 0.65 -8.34 0.34
C LEU A 52 -0.32 -9.19 -0.48
N VAL A 53 -0.58 -10.39 0.02
CA VAL A 53 -1.60 -11.29 -0.50
C VAL A 53 -2.76 -11.34 0.47
N GLU A 54 -4.00 -11.33 -0.04
CA GLU A 54 -5.16 -11.48 0.82
C GLU A 54 -5.21 -12.93 1.33
N HIS A 55 -5.49 -13.10 2.62
CA HIS A 55 -5.58 -14.39 3.27
C HIS A 55 -6.83 -15.12 2.78
N ALA A 56 -6.69 -16.38 2.38
CA ALA A 56 -7.80 -17.13 1.77
C ALA A 56 -8.96 -17.37 2.74
N ASP A 57 -8.65 -17.56 4.04
CA ASP A 57 -9.64 -17.95 5.05
C ASP A 57 -10.30 -16.77 5.75
N GLU A 58 -9.75 -15.56 5.64
CA GLU A 58 -10.21 -14.39 6.41
C GLU A 58 -10.16 -13.14 5.52
N ALA A 59 -11.31 -12.74 4.98
CA ALA A 59 -11.42 -11.56 4.12
C ALA A 59 -10.99 -10.29 4.86
N GLY A 60 -10.28 -9.40 4.16
CA GLY A 60 -9.72 -8.18 4.78
C GLY A 60 -8.46 -8.41 5.61
N VAL A 61 -7.96 -9.65 5.69
CA VAL A 61 -6.63 -9.94 6.25
C VAL A 61 -5.63 -10.08 5.12
N TRP A 62 -4.48 -9.46 5.30
CA TRP A 62 -3.40 -9.44 4.33
C TRP A 62 -2.13 -10.00 4.94
N GLU A 63 -1.46 -10.89 4.23
CA GLU A 63 -0.22 -11.50 4.65
C GLU A 63 0.95 -11.05 3.77
N CYS A 64 2.09 -10.81 4.40
CA CYS A 64 3.32 -10.59 3.68
C CYS A 64 3.96 -11.94 3.30
N PRO A 65 4.05 -12.30 2.00
CA PRO A 65 4.54 -13.62 1.58
C PRO A 65 6.04 -13.86 1.88
N GLN A 66 6.78 -12.81 2.23
CA GLN A 66 8.20 -12.90 2.56
C GLN A 66 8.46 -13.04 4.07
N THR A 67 7.59 -12.48 4.92
CA THR A 67 7.84 -12.38 6.37
C THR A 67 6.80 -13.08 7.22
N GLY A 68 5.63 -13.44 6.65
CA GLY A 68 4.49 -13.97 7.38
C GLY A 68 3.78 -12.93 8.26
N SER A 69 4.18 -11.65 8.24
CA SER A 69 3.49 -10.61 9.00
C SER A 69 2.07 -10.41 8.47
N LEU A 70 1.11 -10.34 9.40
CA LEU A 70 -0.31 -10.17 9.09
C LEU A 70 -0.75 -8.70 9.29
N TYR A 71 -1.71 -8.30 8.49
CA TYR A 71 -2.26 -6.95 8.45
C TYR A 71 -3.78 -7.03 8.33
N ASP A 72 -4.50 -6.14 9.01
CA ASP A 72 -5.94 -5.95 8.92
C ASP A 72 -6.27 -4.75 8.05
N ASP A 73 -7.13 -4.93 7.06
CA ASP A 73 -7.79 -3.84 6.35
C ASP A 73 -9.07 -3.44 7.08
N LYS A 74 -9.07 -2.25 7.68
CA LYS A 74 -10.22 -1.65 8.37
C LYS A 74 -10.73 -0.48 7.55
N ASP A 75 -11.72 -0.76 6.70
CA ASP A 75 -12.38 0.23 5.84
C ASP A 75 -11.41 1.05 4.96
N GLY A 76 -10.42 0.37 4.35
CA GLY A 76 -9.42 1.01 3.49
C GLY A 76 -8.23 1.61 4.26
N VAL A 77 -8.09 1.28 5.54
CA VAL A 77 -6.92 1.61 6.36
C VAL A 77 -6.26 0.32 6.80
N LEU A 78 -5.03 0.10 6.31
CA LEU A 78 -4.27 -1.09 6.65
C LEU A 78 -3.50 -0.90 7.98
N VAL A 79 -3.70 -1.82 8.92
CA VAL A 79 -3.04 -1.84 10.22
C VAL A 79 -2.30 -3.16 10.40
N GLU A 80 -1.04 -3.12 10.80
CA GLU A 80 -0.30 -4.35 11.11
C GLU A 80 -0.86 -5.02 12.37
N ARG A 81 -1.15 -6.33 12.30
CA ARG A 81 -1.51 -7.13 13.48
C ARG A 81 -0.27 -7.23 14.37
N ALA A 82 -0.30 -6.56 15.51
CA ALA A 82 0.71 -6.78 16.55
C ALA A 82 0.56 -8.22 17.07
N VAL A 83 1.67 -8.95 17.08
CA VAL A 83 1.78 -10.31 17.64
C VAL A 83 1.66 -10.27 19.15
#